data_AF-A0A7C1SFT6-F1
#
_entry.id   AF-A0A7C1SFT6-F1
#
_cell.length_a   1.000
_cell.length_b   1.000
_cell.length_c   1.000
_cell.angle_alpha   90.00
_cell.angle_beta   90.00
_cell.angle_gamma   90.00
#
_symmetry.space_group_name_H-M   'P 1'
#
loop_
_entity.id
_entity.type
_entity.pdbx_description
1 polymer ?
#
loop_
_entity_poly.entity_id
_entity_poly.type
_entity_poly.pdbx_seq_one_letter_code
_entity_poly.pdbx_strand_id
1 'polypeptide(L)'
;MSKKKKSKKSTAKNSAKGQQRKKQKRKLRLIKAKSKVEHRYVERPPMAEIDAPPGFRAVSGSQAIMEYSKSVVNFDDSENIEDMNKTLQFTSLLWNYGISVESGDINEKTTKEIMNMIRQIWKVEEDGARKLLDKFVKKRNEMFPPEVQIQGSPMMYMRKEISHLIAPFDYKKLELSDKVFPPDDKDKAFIDKLETIDSYIQDEKDYSDWEDEYFSMEEACKESFSRWLQKKGVTGKNAQEFPFLSEIFMNFVYRYMHDDIIVLKSVQPIYFEEFFFDHVLRKVMMEPHEHVEWPPALKLFYTFLLEKEYLDNPAVFIEVIDDLEPKFTDVLRKRFS
;
A
#
# COMPACT_ATOMS: atom_id res chain seq x y z
N MET A 1 -34.02 -17.21 -23.74
CA MET A 1 -33.08 -17.22 -22.61
C MET A 1 -31.98 -18.25 -22.86
N SER A 2 -30.75 -17.84 -23.17
CA SER A 2 -29.62 -18.75 -23.39
C SER A 2 -28.46 -18.36 -22.46
N LYS A 3 -28.10 -19.25 -21.54
CA LYS A 3 -26.99 -19.08 -20.60
C LYS A 3 -25.66 -19.27 -21.35
N LYS A 4 -24.87 -18.20 -21.48
CA LYS A 4 -23.50 -18.23 -22.01
C LYS A 4 -22.59 -19.02 -21.05
N LYS A 5 -22.18 -20.22 -21.45
CA LYS A 5 -21.13 -21.03 -20.79
C LYS A 5 -19.80 -20.27 -20.82
N LYS A 6 -19.28 -19.86 -19.66
CA LYS A 6 -17.87 -19.41 -19.52
C LYS A 6 -16.95 -20.59 -19.85
N SER A 7 -15.99 -20.37 -20.77
CA SER A 7 -15.05 -21.38 -21.26
C SER A 7 -14.06 -21.80 -20.16
N LYS A 8 -14.07 -23.08 -19.75
CA LYS A 8 -13.14 -23.66 -18.76
C LYS A 8 -11.64 -23.45 -19.09
N LYS A 9 -11.28 -23.13 -20.35
CA LYS A 9 -9.90 -22.89 -20.77
C LYS A 9 -9.35 -21.50 -20.36
N SER A 10 -10.20 -20.47 -20.16
CA SER A 10 -9.72 -19.15 -19.74
C SER A 10 -9.45 -19.07 -18.23
N THR A 11 -10.27 -19.75 -17.43
CA THR A 11 -10.09 -19.85 -15.97
C THR A 11 -8.79 -20.59 -15.61
N ALA A 12 -8.43 -21.64 -16.37
CA ALA A 12 -7.19 -22.39 -16.18
C ALA A 12 -5.93 -21.57 -16.53
N LYS A 13 -5.97 -20.73 -17.57
CA LYS A 13 -4.85 -19.85 -17.95
C LYS A 13 -4.61 -18.72 -16.94
N ASN A 14 -5.67 -18.18 -16.34
CA ASN A 14 -5.57 -17.14 -15.31
C ASN A 14 -5.04 -17.70 -13.98
N SER A 15 -5.46 -18.91 -13.60
CA SER A 15 -4.90 -19.64 -12.46
C SER A 15 -3.40 -19.95 -12.63
N ALA A 16 -2.99 -20.40 -13.83
CA ALA A 16 -1.59 -20.69 -14.13
C ALA A 16 -0.67 -19.44 -14.07
N LYS A 17 -1.14 -18.29 -14.59
CA LYS A 17 -0.39 -17.01 -14.49
C LYS A 17 -0.30 -16.50 -13.04
N GLY A 18 -1.36 -16.69 -12.24
CA GLY A 18 -1.35 -16.40 -10.79
C GLY A 18 -0.34 -17.27 -10.04
N GLN A 19 -0.32 -18.57 -10.31
CA GLN A 19 0.66 -19.51 -9.74
C GLN A 19 2.10 -19.20 -10.17
N GLN A 20 2.32 -18.72 -11.40
CA GLN A 20 3.64 -18.38 -11.90
C GLN A 20 4.19 -17.09 -11.27
N ARG A 21 3.33 -16.09 -11.02
CA ARG A 21 3.67 -14.88 -10.24
C ARG A 21 3.90 -15.21 -8.75
N LYS A 22 3.09 -16.09 -8.15
CA LYS A 22 3.32 -16.63 -6.79
C LYS A 22 4.67 -17.35 -6.71
N LYS A 23 5.01 -18.22 -7.67
CA LYS A 23 6.32 -18.91 -7.73
C LYS A 23 7.51 -17.95 -7.92
N GLN A 24 7.38 -16.87 -8.68
CA GLN A 24 8.42 -15.84 -8.80
C GLN A 24 8.63 -15.05 -7.49
N LYS A 25 7.55 -14.67 -6.79
CA LYS A 25 7.64 -14.06 -5.45
C LYS A 25 8.23 -15.03 -4.42
N ARG A 26 7.86 -16.31 -4.48
CA ARG A 26 8.40 -17.40 -3.64
C ARG A 26 9.91 -17.59 -3.88
N LYS A 27 10.39 -17.50 -5.13
CA LYS A 27 11.83 -17.53 -5.47
C LYS A 27 12.61 -16.31 -4.93
N LEU A 28 12.02 -15.12 -4.93
CA LEU A 28 12.66 -13.90 -4.39
C LEU A 28 12.82 -13.95 -2.85
N ARG A 29 11.92 -14.63 -2.13
CA ARG A 29 12.01 -14.84 -0.67
C ARG A 29 12.86 -16.05 -0.28
N LEU A 30 12.85 -17.14 -1.05
CA LEU A 30 13.66 -18.35 -0.77
C LEU A 30 15.17 -18.11 -0.81
N ILE A 31 15.64 -17.13 -1.59
CA ILE A 31 17.07 -16.76 -1.61
C ILE A 31 17.46 -15.99 -0.33
N LYS A 32 16.53 -15.26 0.29
CA LYS A 32 16.78 -14.53 1.55
C LYS A 32 16.70 -15.41 2.79
N ALA A 33 15.80 -16.39 2.83
CA ALA A 33 15.62 -17.24 4.02
C ALA A 33 16.80 -18.20 4.29
N LYS A 34 17.54 -18.63 3.25
CA LYS A 34 18.65 -19.58 3.40
C LYS A 34 20.04 -18.95 3.53
N SER A 35 20.15 -17.64 3.36
CA SER A 35 21.41 -16.95 3.53
C SER A 35 21.37 -16.15 4.81
N LYS A 36 22.11 -16.57 5.84
CA LYS A 36 22.70 -15.65 6.82
C LYS A 36 23.72 -14.74 6.09
N VAL A 37 23.28 -14.06 5.05
CA VAL A 37 23.97 -12.87 4.59
C VAL A 37 23.70 -11.89 5.71
N GLU A 38 24.77 -11.44 6.37
CA GLU A 38 24.73 -10.18 7.12
C GLU A 38 24.09 -9.16 6.19
N HIS A 39 22.77 -8.97 6.35
CA HIS A 39 22.12 -7.84 5.78
C HIS A 39 22.78 -6.68 6.50
N ARG A 40 23.68 -5.98 5.81
CA ARG A 40 23.90 -4.57 6.09
C ARG A 40 22.53 -3.95 5.95
N TYR A 41 21.79 -3.91 7.05
CA TYR A 41 20.69 -2.99 7.22
C TYR A 41 21.32 -1.66 6.90
N VAL A 42 20.98 -1.10 5.74
CA VAL A 42 21.15 0.31 5.58
C VAL A 42 20.15 0.85 6.59
N GLU A 43 20.62 1.20 7.79
CA GLU A 43 19.86 2.04 8.72
C GLU A 43 19.37 3.21 7.88
N ARG A 44 18.07 3.21 7.62
CA ARG A 44 17.41 4.26 6.86
C ARG A 44 16.48 4.92 7.86
N PRO A 45 16.52 6.24 8.01
CA PRO A 45 15.60 6.92 8.89
C PRO A 45 14.16 6.57 8.51
N PRO A 46 13.24 6.44 9.50
CA PRO A 46 11.81 6.37 9.27
C PRO A 46 11.37 7.46 8.31
N MET A 47 10.37 7.15 7.47
CA MET A 47 9.89 8.07 6.45
C MET A 47 9.60 9.44 7.05
N ALA A 48 8.90 9.49 8.19
CA ALA A 48 8.55 10.69 8.95
C ALA A 48 9.73 11.63 9.26
N GLU A 49 10.92 11.09 9.53
CA GLU A 49 12.12 11.84 9.92
C GLU A 49 12.89 12.44 8.73
N ILE A 50 12.52 12.04 7.51
CA ILE A 50 13.18 12.53 6.31
C ILE A 50 12.69 13.95 6.00
N ASP A 51 13.52 14.92 6.33
CA ASP A 51 13.30 16.32 5.95
C ASP A 51 13.48 16.53 4.44
N ALA A 52 12.72 17.48 3.92
CA ALA A 52 12.77 17.91 2.52
C ALA A 52 13.02 19.43 2.46
N PRO A 53 13.66 19.92 1.39
CA PRO A 53 13.83 21.36 1.19
C PRO A 53 12.49 22.11 1.16
N PRO A 54 12.46 23.41 1.48
CA PRO A 54 11.24 24.22 1.42
C PRO A 54 10.53 24.11 0.05
N GLY A 55 9.23 23.86 0.06
CA GLY A 55 8.43 23.65 -1.15
C GLY A 55 8.45 22.21 -1.69
N PHE A 56 9.13 21.28 -1.01
CA PHE A 56 9.20 19.87 -1.38
C PHE A 56 8.71 18.95 -0.25
N ARG A 57 8.39 17.71 -0.60
CA ARG A 57 8.13 16.60 0.32
C ARG A 57 8.97 15.39 -0.08
N ALA A 58 9.40 14.60 0.90
CA ALA A 58 10.05 13.33 0.66
C ALA A 58 9.01 12.29 0.21
N VAL A 59 9.33 11.51 -0.82
CA VAL A 59 8.54 10.38 -1.31
C VAL A 59 9.46 9.20 -1.64
N SER A 60 8.96 7.97 -1.52
CA SER A 60 9.70 6.80 -2.00
C SER A 60 9.78 6.81 -3.53
N GLY A 61 10.75 6.11 -4.13
CA GLY A 61 10.82 5.99 -5.59
C GLY A 61 9.55 5.41 -6.22
N SER A 62 8.87 4.47 -5.54
CA SER A 62 7.58 3.92 -6.00
C SER A 62 6.47 4.97 -5.95
N GLN A 63 6.40 5.77 -4.89
CA GLN A 63 5.47 6.91 -4.81
C GLN A 63 5.76 7.92 -5.92
N ALA A 64 7.02 8.26 -6.17
CA ALA A 64 7.42 9.21 -7.20
C ALA A 64 6.91 8.80 -8.59
N ILE A 65 7.11 7.53 -8.97
CA ILE A 65 6.63 6.99 -10.25
C ILE A 65 5.10 7.05 -10.33
N MET A 66 4.39 6.70 -9.25
CA MET A 66 2.93 6.73 -9.24
C MET A 66 2.36 8.14 -9.32
N GLU A 67 2.91 9.10 -8.57
CA GLU A 67 2.49 10.51 -8.62
C GLU A 67 2.77 11.11 -10.00
N TYR A 68 3.96 10.83 -10.56
CA TYR A 68 4.25 11.21 -11.93
C TYR A 68 3.26 10.59 -12.91
N SER A 69 2.94 9.30 -12.75
CA SER A 69 1.98 8.61 -13.61
C SER A 69 0.60 9.27 -13.59
N LYS A 70 0.10 9.66 -12.40
CA LYS A 70 -1.18 10.40 -12.25
C LYS A 70 -1.16 11.72 -13.02
N SER A 71 0.00 12.35 -13.15
CA SER A 71 0.15 13.63 -13.86
C SER A 71 0.18 13.52 -15.39
N VAL A 72 0.54 12.34 -15.92
CA VAL A 72 0.72 12.13 -17.37
C VAL A 72 -0.33 11.24 -18.01
N VAL A 73 -0.97 10.35 -17.23
CA VAL A 73 -2.04 9.47 -17.71
C VAL A 73 -3.25 9.56 -16.80
N ASN A 74 -4.43 9.67 -17.40
CA ASN A 74 -5.69 9.61 -16.65
C ASN A 74 -6.05 8.14 -16.41
N PHE A 75 -6.02 7.71 -15.15
CA PHE A 75 -6.28 6.31 -14.78
C PHE A 75 -7.76 5.95 -14.78
N ASP A 76 -8.65 6.94 -14.71
CA ASP A 76 -10.10 6.76 -14.56
C ASP A 76 -10.79 6.13 -15.79
N ASP A 77 -10.12 6.09 -16.94
CA ASP A 77 -10.69 5.52 -18.19
C ASP A 77 -10.45 4.01 -18.35
N SER A 78 -9.79 3.33 -17.40
CA SER A 78 -9.38 1.92 -17.57
C SER A 78 -10.06 0.95 -16.59
N GLU A 79 -11.21 0.39 -16.97
CA GLU A 79 -11.86 -0.72 -16.24
C GLU A 79 -11.09 -2.06 -16.35
N ASN A 80 -10.00 -2.10 -17.14
CA ASN A 80 -9.26 -3.32 -17.48
C ASN A 80 -7.83 -3.33 -16.90
N ILE A 81 -7.52 -4.38 -16.13
CA ILE A 81 -6.18 -4.64 -15.56
C ILE A 81 -5.07 -4.64 -16.63
N GLU A 82 -5.36 -5.08 -17.84
CA GLU A 82 -4.35 -5.09 -18.92
C GLU A 82 -3.96 -3.67 -19.36
N ASP A 83 -4.90 -2.74 -19.36
CA ASP A 83 -4.65 -1.36 -19.78
C ASP A 83 -3.99 -0.54 -18.66
N MET A 84 -4.30 -0.84 -17.39
CA MET A 84 -3.53 -0.35 -16.24
C MET A 84 -2.06 -0.81 -16.30
N ASN A 85 -1.81 -2.09 -16.62
CA ASN A 85 -0.43 -2.61 -16.72
C ASN A 85 0.35 -1.93 -17.85
N LYS A 86 -0.27 -1.70 -19.01
CA LYS A 86 0.35 -0.96 -20.12
C LYS A 86 0.68 0.48 -19.71
N THR A 87 -0.24 1.13 -19.00
CA THR A 87 -0.03 2.49 -18.48
C THR A 87 1.14 2.57 -17.50
N LEU A 88 1.25 1.61 -16.58
CA LEU A 88 2.37 1.53 -15.64
C LEU A 88 3.71 1.21 -16.32
N GLN A 89 3.69 0.37 -17.35
CA GLN A 89 4.88 0.10 -18.17
C GLN A 89 5.31 1.35 -18.94
N PHE A 90 4.36 2.04 -19.56
CA PHE A 90 4.60 3.26 -20.32
C PHE A 90 5.18 4.37 -19.44
N THR A 91 4.59 4.60 -18.27
CA THR A 91 5.05 5.62 -17.31
C THR A 91 6.43 5.30 -16.74
N SER A 92 6.72 4.03 -16.45
CA SER A 92 8.06 3.59 -16.05
C SER A 92 9.10 3.81 -17.15
N LEU A 93 8.74 3.54 -18.42
CA LEU A 93 9.60 3.81 -19.58
C LEU A 93 9.85 5.32 -19.74
N LEU A 94 8.80 6.15 -19.64
CA LEU A 94 8.93 7.61 -19.66
C LEU A 94 9.81 8.15 -18.55
N TRP A 95 9.64 7.62 -17.33
CA TRP A 95 10.43 8.00 -16.17
C TRP A 95 11.93 7.78 -16.43
N ASN A 96 12.30 6.56 -16.87
CA ASN A 96 13.67 6.21 -17.19
C ASN A 96 14.20 7.01 -18.38
N TYR A 97 13.37 7.29 -19.37
CA TYR A 97 13.74 8.15 -20.49
C TYR A 97 14.10 9.56 -20.02
N GLY A 98 13.33 10.14 -19.10
CA GLY A 98 13.67 11.45 -18.50
C GLY A 98 15.04 11.45 -17.84
N ILE A 99 15.39 10.37 -17.11
CA ILE A 99 16.72 10.21 -16.52
C ILE A 99 17.81 10.17 -17.61
N SER A 100 17.59 9.41 -18.69
CA SER A 100 18.53 9.37 -19.81
C SER A 100 18.68 10.71 -20.53
N VAL A 101 17.63 11.52 -20.60
CA VAL A 101 17.71 12.88 -21.13
C VAL A 101 18.59 13.77 -20.26
N GLU A 102 18.50 13.63 -18.93
CA GLU A 102 19.34 14.38 -17.97
C GLU A 102 20.81 13.97 -18.02
N SER A 103 21.09 12.66 -18.16
CA SER A 103 22.47 12.15 -18.22
C SER A 103 23.11 12.30 -19.60
N GLY A 104 22.33 12.64 -20.63
CA GLY A 104 22.78 12.68 -22.02
C GLY A 104 22.88 11.30 -22.70
N ASP A 105 22.44 10.22 -22.02
CA ASP A 105 22.54 8.84 -22.50
C ASP A 105 21.27 8.38 -23.24
N ILE A 106 20.78 9.19 -24.17
CA ILE A 106 19.52 8.92 -24.88
C ILE A 106 19.69 7.73 -25.85
N ASN A 107 18.83 6.71 -25.70
CA ASN A 107 18.78 5.57 -26.60
C ASN A 107 17.71 5.78 -27.71
N GLU A 108 18.11 5.73 -28.98
CA GLU A 108 17.18 5.89 -30.12
C GLU A 108 16.09 4.82 -30.17
N LYS A 109 16.40 3.57 -29.82
CA LYS A 109 15.42 2.47 -29.81
C LYS A 109 14.34 2.73 -28.78
N THR A 110 14.74 3.12 -27.57
CA THR A 110 13.81 3.50 -26.49
C THR A 110 12.99 4.73 -26.88
N THR A 111 13.61 5.71 -27.54
CA THR A 111 12.91 6.89 -28.05
C THR A 111 11.81 6.50 -29.04
N LYS A 112 12.13 5.65 -30.03
CA LYS A 112 11.15 5.16 -31.03
C LYS A 112 10.02 4.36 -30.37
N GLU A 113 10.34 3.53 -29.38
CA GLU A 113 9.36 2.75 -28.63
C GLU A 113 8.36 3.64 -27.89
N ILE A 114 8.85 4.63 -27.14
CA ILE A 114 8.02 5.59 -26.41
C ILE A 114 7.17 6.42 -27.38
N MET A 115 7.76 6.92 -28.47
CA MET A 115 7.05 7.67 -29.50
C MET A 115 5.89 6.84 -30.09
N ASN A 116 6.12 5.56 -30.39
CA ASN A 116 5.08 4.66 -30.88
C ASN A 116 3.96 4.45 -29.85
N MET A 117 4.32 4.28 -28.57
CA MET A 117 3.33 4.17 -27.49
C MET A 117 2.49 5.45 -27.36
N ILE A 118 3.11 6.63 -27.43
CA ILE A 118 2.39 7.90 -27.36
C ILE A 118 1.40 8.04 -28.52
N ARG A 119 1.83 7.74 -29.75
CA ARG A 119 0.96 7.77 -30.93
C ARG A 119 -0.23 6.84 -30.78
N GLN A 120 -0.02 5.65 -30.22
CA GLN A 120 -1.09 4.66 -30.02
C GLN A 120 -2.08 5.07 -28.93
N ILE A 121 -1.59 5.54 -27.78
CA ILE A 121 -2.42 5.88 -26.62
C ILE A 121 -3.20 7.19 -26.87
N TRP A 122 -2.52 8.24 -27.34
CA TRP A 122 -3.12 9.57 -27.55
C TRP A 122 -3.65 9.79 -28.98
N LYS A 123 -3.49 8.83 -29.89
CA LYS A 123 -3.95 8.90 -31.29
C LYS A 123 -3.47 10.18 -32.00
N VAL A 124 -2.18 10.46 -31.86
CA VAL A 124 -1.52 11.62 -32.46
C VAL A 124 -0.51 11.21 -33.54
N GLU A 125 -0.23 12.13 -34.45
CA GLU A 125 0.85 11.99 -35.42
C GLU A 125 2.23 12.23 -34.78
N GLU A 126 3.29 11.98 -35.55
CA GLU A 126 4.69 12.00 -35.07
C GLU A 126 5.08 13.33 -34.39
N ASP A 127 4.78 14.46 -35.01
CA ASP A 127 5.04 15.79 -34.41
C ASP A 127 4.25 16.00 -33.10
N GLY A 128 3.02 15.50 -33.05
CA GLY A 128 2.19 15.54 -31.85
C GLY A 128 2.77 14.67 -30.74
N ALA A 129 3.24 13.47 -31.07
CA ALA A 129 3.89 12.58 -30.13
C ALA A 129 5.20 13.17 -29.58
N ARG A 130 5.97 13.87 -30.43
CA ARG A 130 7.21 14.53 -29.99
C ARG A 130 6.93 15.63 -28.98
N LYS A 131 5.95 16.49 -29.26
CA LYS A 131 5.51 17.54 -28.33
C LYS A 131 5.02 16.97 -27.00
N LEU A 132 4.29 15.85 -27.02
CA LEU A 132 3.85 15.16 -25.80
C LEU A 132 5.04 14.57 -25.03
N LEU A 133 5.99 13.94 -25.72
CA LEU A 133 7.21 13.42 -25.08
C LEU A 133 7.98 14.52 -24.35
N ASP A 134 8.23 15.64 -25.02
CA ASP A 134 8.92 16.79 -24.43
C ASP A 134 8.13 17.35 -23.24
N LYS A 135 6.79 17.42 -23.35
CA LYS A 135 5.91 17.81 -22.24
C LYS A 135 5.99 16.86 -21.05
N PHE A 136 6.03 15.55 -21.28
CA PHE A 136 6.13 14.54 -20.21
C PHE A 136 7.47 14.63 -19.48
N VAL A 137 8.58 14.73 -20.22
CA VAL A 137 9.91 14.95 -19.63
C VAL A 137 9.95 16.25 -18.83
N LYS A 138 9.39 17.34 -19.37
CA LYS A 138 9.29 18.63 -18.65
C LYS A 138 8.51 18.49 -17.35
N LYS A 139 7.33 17.83 -17.37
CA LYS A 139 6.51 17.63 -16.17
C LYS A 139 7.22 16.80 -15.11
N ARG A 140 7.98 15.76 -15.50
CA ARG A 140 8.82 15.00 -14.55
C ARG A 140 9.79 15.95 -13.84
N ASN A 141 10.51 16.76 -14.58
CA ASN A 141 11.55 17.64 -14.01
C ASN A 141 10.94 18.79 -13.20
N GLU A 142 9.73 19.24 -13.53
CA GLU A 142 8.99 20.20 -12.72
C GLU A 142 8.59 19.60 -11.35
N MET A 143 8.12 18.35 -11.35
CA MET A 143 7.72 17.61 -10.13
C MET A 143 8.91 17.11 -9.31
N PHE A 144 9.99 16.68 -9.97
CA PHE A 144 11.19 16.08 -9.38
C PHE A 144 12.45 16.75 -9.95
N PRO A 145 12.76 17.99 -9.54
CA PRO A 145 13.86 18.75 -10.13
C PRO A 145 15.20 18.08 -9.78
N PRO A 146 16.10 17.85 -10.77
CA PRO A 146 17.38 17.17 -10.54
C PRO A 146 18.26 17.87 -9.51
N GLU A 147 18.21 19.20 -9.47
CA GLU A 147 19.05 20.04 -8.62
C GLU A 147 18.78 19.90 -7.12
N VAL A 148 17.60 19.37 -6.74
CA VAL A 148 17.27 19.10 -5.34
C VAL A 148 17.43 17.63 -4.97
N GLN A 149 17.56 16.70 -5.94
CA GLN A 149 17.64 15.28 -5.63
C GLN A 149 19.00 14.90 -5.00
N ILE A 150 18.97 13.93 -4.08
CA ILE A 150 20.18 13.37 -3.47
C ILE A 150 20.60 12.13 -4.25
N GLN A 151 21.80 12.17 -4.85
CA GLN A 151 22.32 11.05 -5.62
C GLN A 151 22.49 9.80 -4.75
N GLY A 152 22.01 8.66 -5.25
CA GLY A 152 22.08 7.37 -4.54
C GLY A 152 21.07 7.21 -3.40
N SER A 153 20.24 8.22 -3.12
CA SER A 153 19.16 8.11 -2.15
C SER A 153 18.04 7.20 -2.66
N PRO A 154 17.48 6.30 -1.82
CA PRO A 154 16.26 5.56 -2.16
C PRO A 154 15.00 6.44 -2.12
N MET A 155 15.15 7.69 -1.68
CA MET A 155 14.09 8.68 -1.51
C MET A 155 14.26 9.82 -2.51
N MET A 156 13.15 10.42 -2.88
CA MET A 156 13.11 11.56 -3.81
C MET A 156 12.38 12.74 -3.19
N TYR A 157 12.72 13.93 -3.62
CA TYR A 157 12.01 15.15 -3.26
C TYR A 157 11.06 15.54 -4.38
N MET A 158 9.76 15.51 -4.05
CA MET A 158 8.67 15.92 -4.92
C MET A 158 8.24 17.33 -4.57
N ARG A 159 8.04 18.19 -5.57
CA ARG A 159 7.48 19.53 -5.38
C ARG A 159 6.06 19.45 -4.80
N LYS A 160 5.76 20.27 -3.79
CA LYS A 160 4.40 20.47 -3.28
C LYS A 160 3.65 21.39 -4.24
N GLU A 161 2.80 20.84 -5.11
CA GLU A 161 1.95 21.65 -6.01
C GLU A 161 0.63 22.06 -5.35
N ILE A 162 0.15 21.26 -4.39
CA ILE A 162 -1.15 21.43 -3.74
C ILE A 162 -0.94 21.34 -2.23
N SER A 163 -1.47 22.31 -1.49
CA SER A 163 -1.58 22.26 -0.03
C SER A 163 -2.88 21.54 0.34
N HIS A 164 -2.77 20.40 1.01
CA HIS A 164 -3.92 19.64 1.48
C HIS A 164 -4.32 20.07 2.89
N LEU A 165 -5.63 20.22 3.12
CA LEU A 165 -6.18 20.39 4.45
C LEU A 165 -6.19 19.05 5.18
N ILE A 166 -5.30 18.89 6.16
CA ILE A 166 -5.26 17.70 7.03
C ILE A 166 -5.94 18.04 8.36
N ALA A 167 -7.25 17.77 8.42
CA ALA A 167 -8.03 17.85 9.65
C ALA A 167 -7.95 16.51 10.42
N PRO A 168 -7.95 16.52 11.76
CA PRO A 168 -8.08 15.30 12.55
C PRO A 168 -9.35 14.54 12.18
N PHE A 169 -9.36 13.23 12.41
CA PHE A 169 -10.56 12.43 12.19
C PHE A 169 -11.72 12.89 13.08
N ASP A 170 -12.90 13.03 12.50
CA ASP A 170 -14.11 13.41 13.24
C ASP A 170 -14.79 12.17 13.81
N TYR A 171 -14.42 11.81 15.03
CA TYR A 171 -14.97 10.66 15.76
C TYR A 171 -16.49 10.74 15.95
N LYS A 172 -17.10 11.93 15.89
CA LYS A 172 -18.56 12.08 16.01
C LYS A 172 -19.31 11.46 14.83
N LYS A 173 -18.64 11.24 13.70
CA LYS A 173 -19.20 10.53 12.54
C LYS A 173 -19.34 9.04 12.76
N LEU A 174 -18.67 8.49 13.77
CA LEU A 174 -18.81 7.10 14.18
C LEU A 174 -19.92 7.03 15.24
N GLU A 175 -21.17 6.96 14.78
CA GLU A 175 -22.34 6.73 15.64
C GLU A 175 -22.40 5.23 16.04
N LEU A 176 -21.48 4.83 16.92
CA LEU A 176 -21.29 3.42 17.26
C LEU A 176 -22.34 2.89 18.23
N SER A 177 -22.78 1.66 18.02
CA SER A 177 -23.60 0.92 18.97
C SER A 177 -22.76 0.38 20.14
N ASP A 178 -23.20 0.65 21.37
CA ASP A 178 -22.62 0.07 22.60
C ASP A 178 -22.90 -1.43 22.76
N LYS A 179 -23.78 -2.00 21.93
CA LYS A 179 -24.12 -3.42 21.99
C LYS A 179 -22.90 -4.28 21.66
N VAL A 180 -22.56 -5.21 22.55
CA VAL A 180 -21.57 -6.25 22.29
C VAL A 180 -22.15 -7.29 21.33
N PHE A 181 -21.41 -7.62 20.28
CA PHE A 181 -21.79 -8.64 19.31
C PHE A 181 -20.87 -9.86 19.49
N PRO A 182 -21.30 -10.93 20.19
CA PRO A 182 -20.48 -12.13 20.37
C PRO A 182 -20.18 -12.84 19.03
N PRO A 183 -19.16 -13.70 18.97
CA PRO A 183 -18.77 -14.38 17.73
C PRO A 183 -19.86 -15.35 17.24
N ASP A 184 -20.21 -15.23 15.95
CA ASP A 184 -21.01 -16.24 15.25
C ASP A 184 -20.13 -17.36 14.67
N ASP A 185 -20.73 -18.36 14.01
CA ASP A 185 -19.98 -19.52 13.48
C ASP A 185 -18.91 -19.12 12.45
N LYS A 186 -19.14 -18.03 11.69
CA LYS A 186 -18.14 -17.54 10.74
C LYS A 186 -17.01 -16.84 11.45
N ASP A 187 -17.34 -16.07 12.49
CA ASP A 187 -16.35 -15.39 13.32
C ASP A 187 -15.45 -16.43 14.02
N LYS A 188 -16.03 -17.51 14.58
CA LYS A 188 -15.28 -18.62 15.19
C LYS A 188 -14.35 -19.31 14.18
N ALA A 189 -14.85 -19.64 13.00
CA ALA A 189 -14.03 -20.24 11.94
C ALA A 189 -12.90 -19.31 11.47
N PHE A 190 -13.08 -17.99 11.56
CA PHE A 190 -12.02 -17.02 11.34
C PHE A 190 -10.98 -17.07 12.48
N ILE A 191 -11.43 -17.04 13.74
CA ILE A 191 -10.54 -17.10 14.91
C ILE A 191 -9.68 -18.37 14.89
N ASP A 192 -10.26 -19.53 14.60
CA ASP A 192 -9.50 -20.78 14.48
C ASP A 192 -8.35 -20.69 13.46
N LYS A 193 -8.60 -20.01 12.33
CA LYS A 193 -7.56 -19.77 11.31
C LYS A 193 -6.52 -18.78 11.81
N LEU A 194 -6.93 -17.71 12.47
CA LEU A 194 -6.01 -16.71 13.01
C LEU A 194 -5.08 -17.33 14.05
N GLU A 195 -5.61 -18.12 14.97
CA GLU A 195 -4.81 -18.84 15.97
C GLU A 195 -3.89 -19.89 15.35
N THR A 196 -4.32 -20.53 14.25
CA THR A 196 -3.44 -21.42 13.47
C THR A 196 -2.26 -20.64 12.86
N ILE A 197 -2.51 -19.45 12.29
CA ILE A 197 -1.43 -18.59 11.78
C ILE A 197 -0.51 -18.12 12.90
N ASP A 198 -1.06 -17.71 14.04
CA ASP A 198 -0.27 -17.31 15.21
C ASP A 198 0.66 -18.44 15.68
N SER A 199 0.14 -19.68 15.75
CA SER A 199 0.95 -20.87 16.05
C SER A 199 2.08 -21.04 15.05
N TYR A 200 1.83 -20.87 13.75
CA TYR A 200 2.87 -21.03 12.73
C TYR A 200 3.97 -19.97 12.85
N ILE A 201 3.62 -18.75 13.22
CA ILE A 201 4.57 -17.67 13.49
C ILE A 201 5.39 -17.96 14.74
N GLN A 202 4.74 -18.39 15.82
CA GLN A 202 5.39 -18.73 17.09
C GLN A 202 6.33 -19.95 16.96
N ASP A 203 5.95 -20.92 16.12
CA ASP A 203 6.78 -22.08 15.78
C ASP A 203 7.87 -21.75 14.74
N GLU A 204 7.99 -20.49 14.32
CA GLU A 204 8.92 -20.01 13.29
C GLU A 204 8.85 -20.81 11.97
N LYS A 205 7.64 -21.26 11.58
CA LYS A 205 7.45 -22.01 10.34
C LYS A 205 7.74 -21.13 9.12
N ASP A 206 8.34 -21.75 8.11
CA ASP A 206 8.63 -21.10 6.84
C ASP A 206 7.35 -20.51 6.23
N TYR A 207 7.39 -19.22 5.87
CA TYR A 207 6.25 -18.51 5.24
C TYR A 207 5.65 -19.26 4.04
N SER A 208 6.48 -20.02 3.31
CA SER A 208 6.03 -20.80 2.18
C SER A 208 5.01 -21.88 2.53
N ASP A 209 4.95 -22.29 3.79
CA ASP A 209 4.20 -23.45 4.24
C ASP A 209 2.81 -23.06 4.74
N TRP A 210 2.59 -21.76 4.99
CA TRP A 210 1.33 -21.22 5.49
C TRP A 210 0.77 -20.02 4.71
N GLU A 211 1.41 -19.62 3.60
CA GLU A 211 1.00 -18.48 2.78
C GLU A 211 -0.45 -18.58 2.29
N ASP A 212 -0.89 -19.75 1.83
CA ASP A 212 -2.25 -19.91 1.28
C ASP A 212 -3.31 -19.90 2.41
N GLU A 213 -2.96 -20.45 3.57
CA GLU A 213 -3.76 -20.39 4.80
C GLU A 213 -3.90 -18.95 5.29
N TYR A 214 -2.82 -18.16 5.27
CA TYR A 214 -2.86 -16.75 5.63
C TYR A 214 -3.81 -15.97 4.73
N PHE A 215 -3.76 -16.16 3.41
CA PHE A 215 -4.69 -15.46 2.51
C PHE A 215 -6.15 -15.86 2.80
N SER A 216 -6.40 -17.11 3.16
CA SER A 216 -7.74 -17.55 3.56
C SER A 216 -8.20 -16.93 4.90
N MET A 217 -7.26 -16.73 5.83
CA MET A 217 -7.51 -16.06 7.11
C MET A 217 -7.77 -14.57 6.92
N GLU A 218 -6.94 -13.88 6.14
CA GLU A 218 -7.03 -12.45 5.84
C GLU A 218 -8.38 -12.06 5.24
N GLU A 219 -8.83 -12.79 4.21
CA GLU A 219 -10.15 -12.57 3.59
C GLU A 219 -11.29 -12.80 4.59
N ALA A 220 -11.20 -13.87 5.40
CA ALA A 220 -12.22 -14.17 6.42
C ALA A 220 -12.26 -13.11 7.53
N CYS A 221 -11.11 -12.58 7.92
CA CYS A 221 -10.98 -11.47 8.87
C CYS A 221 -11.65 -10.21 8.33
N LYS A 222 -11.32 -9.82 7.10
CA LYS A 222 -11.88 -8.64 6.43
C LYS A 222 -13.41 -8.72 6.32
N GLU A 223 -13.94 -9.87 5.90
CA GLU A 223 -15.38 -10.08 5.83
C GLU A 223 -16.04 -9.98 7.21
N SER A 224 -15.43 -10.58 8.24
CA SER A 224 -15.98 -10.61 9.59
C SER A 224 -15.94 -9.23 10.24
N PHE A 225 -14.85 -8.49 10.07
CA PHE A 225 -14.73 -7.12 10.56
C PHE A 225 -15.71 -6.18 9.84
N SER A 226 -15.89 -6.33 8.52
CA SER A 226 -16.87 -5.54 7.77
C SER A 226 -18.31 -5.80 8.27
N ARG A 227 -18.69 -7.06 8.51
CA ARG A 227 -20.00 -7.39 9.11
C ARG A 227 -20.15 -6.77 10.50
N TRP A 228 -19.10 -6.80 11.31
CA TRP A 228 -19.12 -6.23 12.65
C TRP A 228 -19.26 -4.70 12.62
N LEU A 229 -18.53 -4.01 11.75
CA LEU A 229 -18.64 -2.55 11.56
C LEU A 229 -20.07 -2.14 11.19
N GLN A 230 -20.71 -2.88 10.28
CA GLN A 230 -22.12 -2.65 9.91
C GLN A 230 -23.07 -2.84 11.09
N LYS A 231 -22.88 -3.91 11.89
CA LYS A 231 -23.66 -4.14 13.12
C LYS A 231 -23.45 -3.04 14.16
N LYS A 232 -22.23 -2.49 14.22
CA LYS A 232 -21.87 -1.34 15.07
C LYS A 232 -22.41 -0.01 14.57
N GLY A 233 -22.98 0.07 13.37
CA GLY A 233 -23.55 1.31 12.84
C GLY A 233 -22.57 2.16 12.02
N VAL A 234 -21.39 1.65 11.69
CA VAL A 234 -20.47 2.34 10.78
C VAL A 234 -21.06 2.31 9.36
N THR A 235 -21.17 3.48 8.74
CA THR A 235 -21.78 3.65 7.41
C THR A 235 -20.86 4.40 6.45
N GLY A 236 -21.31 4.52 5.19
CA GLY A 236 -20.61 5.30 4.17
C GLY A 236 -19.21 4.76 3.84
N LYS A 237 -18.29 5.69 3.59
CA LYS A 237 -16.92 5.43 3.15
C LYS A 237 -16.13 4.58 4.17
N ASN A 238 -16.24 4.94 5.46
CA ASN A 238 -15.54 4.25 6.56
C ASN A 238 -15.88 2.75 6.64
N ALA A 239 -17.13 2.37 6.38
CA ALA A 239 -17.55 0.97 6.40
C ALA A 239 -16.88 0.11 5.30
N GLN A 240 -16.43 0.77 4.22
CA GLN A 240 -15.73 0.13 3.10
C GLN A 240 -14.21 0.16 3.29
N GLU A 241 -13.68 1.26 3.82
CA GLU A 241 -12.24 1.49 3.92
C GLU A 241 -11.61 0.84 5.14
N PHE A 242 -12.27 0.88 6.31
CA PHE A 242 -11.65 0.38 7.55
C PHE A 242 -11.23 -1.10 7.47
N PRO A 243 -12.00 -2.01 6.84
CA PRO A 243 -11.54 -3.37 6.61
C PRO A 243 -10.26 -3.44 5.76
N PHE A 244 -10.14 -2.62 4.73
CA PHE A 244 -8.92 -2.54 3.91
C PHE A 244 -7.74 -2.00 4.71
N LEU A 245 -7.94 -0.98 5.56
CA LEU A 245 -6.87 -0.47 6.42
C LEU A 245 -6.41 -1.57 7.40
N SER A 246 -7.33 -2.28 8.05
CA SER A 246 -6.97 -3.40 8.92
C SER A 246 -6.22 -4.53 8.19
N GLU A 247 -6.58 -4.81 6.94
CA GLU A 247 -5.89 -5.78 6.08
C GLU A 247 -4.42 -5.41 5.86
N ILE A 248 -4.14 -4.14 5.56
CA ILE A 248 -2.76 -3.67 5.39
C ILE A 248 -1.96 -3.75 6.69
N PHE A 249 -2.59 -3.45 7.83
CA PHE A 249 -1.93 -3.61 9.13
C PHE A 249 -1.64 -5.08 9.46
N MET A 250 -2.57 -6.00 9.21
CA MET A 250 -2.31 -7.44 9.34
C MET A 250 -1.17 -7.89 8.41
N ASN A 251 -1.16 -7.40 7.17
CA ASN A 251 -0.08 -7.67 6.23
C ASN A 251 1.26 -7.20 6.77
N PHE A 252 1.31 -6.01 7.40
CA PHE A 252 2.49 -5.51 8.09
C PHE A 252 2.92 -6.47 9.21
N VAL A 253 2.02 -6.83 10.13
CA VAL A 253 2.32 -7.73 11.26
C VAL A 253 2.82 -9.10 10.79
N TYR A 254 2.13 -9.75 9.86
CA TYR A 254 2.41 -11.17 9.53
C TYR A 254 3.35 -11.39 8.35
N ARG A 255 3.46 -10.45 7.40
CA ARG A 255 4.17 -10.70 6.12
C ARG A 255 5.41 -9.85 5.92
N TYR A 256 5.68 -8.92 6.82
CA TYR A 256 6.94 -8.19 6.88
C TYR A 256 7.86 -8.85 7.90
N MET A 257 9.16 -8.67 7.71
CA MET A 257 10.13 -9.14 8.68
C MET A 257 10.24 -8.09 9.77
N HIS A 258 10.13 -8.56 11.01
CA HIS A 258 10.31 -7.81 12.24
C HIS A 258 11.49 -8.40 13.00
N ASP A 259 12.05 -7.63 13.92
CA ASP A 259 13.15 -8.12 14.76
C ASP A 259 12.63 -9.10 15.83
N ASP A 260 11.36 -8.95 16.24
CA ASP A 260 10.68 -9.85 17.17
C ASP A 260 9.63 -10.73 16.48
N ILE A 261 9.32 -11.87 17.10
CA ILE A 261 8.16 -12.70 16.75
C ILE A 261 6.91 -12.02 17.28
N ILE A 262 6.15 -11.38 16.37
CA ILE A 262 4.92 -10.66 16.72
C ILE A 262 3.69 -11.28 16.07
N VAL A 263 2.58 -11.24 16.81
CA VAL A 263 1.23 -11.54 16.33
C VAL A 263 0.30 -10.40 16.78
N LEU A 264 -0.95 -10.38 16.33
CA LEU A 264 -1.89 -9.31 16.71
C LEU A 264 -2.06 -9.17 18.24
N LYS A 265 -1.91 -10.26 19.01
CA LYS A 265 -1.95 -10.27 20.48
C LYS A 265 -0.70 -9.68 21.17
N SER A 266 0.40 -9.44 20.45
CA SER A 266 1.69 -9.07 21.05
C SER A 266 2.43 -7.96 20.31
N VAL A 267 1.73 -7.18 19.47
CA VAL A 267 2.33 -6.04 18.77
C VAL A 267 2.83 -5.01 19.78
N GLN A 268 4.15 -4.80 19.81
CA GLN A 268 4.78 -3.82 20.71
C GLN A 268 4.61 -2.39 20.18
N PRO A 269 4.68 -1.35 21.04
CA PRO A 269 4.51 0.04 20.64
C PRO A 269 5.41 0.48 19.48
N ILE A 270 6.67 0.00 19.44
CA ILE A 270 7.63 0.32 18.39
C ILE A 270 7.14 -0.07 16.98
N TYR A 271 6.39 -1.16 16.86
CA TYR A 271 5.85 -1.61 15.57
C TYR A 271 4.63 -0.78 15.15
N PHE A 272 3.87 -0.21 16.08
CA PHE A 272 2.87 0.80 15.73
C PHE A 272 3.53 2.09 15.23
N GLU A 273 4.61 2.53 15.88
CA GLU A 273 5.39 3.67 15.41
C GLU A 273 5.95 3.43 14.01
N GLU A 274 6.61 2.29 13.78
CA GLU A 274 7.11 1.93 12.45
C GLU A 274 5.97 1.88 11.42
N PHE A 275 4.82 1.32 11.80
CA PHE A 275 3.67 1.23 10.91
C PHE A 275 3.18 2.61 10.48
N PHE A 276 2.89 3.51 11.42
CA PHE A 276 2.37 4.85 11.12
C PHE A 276 3.42 5.74 10.45
N PHE A 277 4.63 5.79 10.99
CA PHE A 277 5.64 6.78 10.62
C PHE A 277 6.60 6.32 9.52
N ASP A 278 6.62 5.02 9.19
CA ASP A 278 7.35 4.52 8.02
C ASP A 278 6.44 3.82 7.02
N HIS A 279 5.81 2.71 7.41
CA HIS A 279 5.13 1.82 6.47
C HIS A 279 4.02 2.53 5.70
N VAL A 280 3.07 3.15 6.41
CA VAL A 280 1.93 3.87 5.82
C VAL A 280 2.43 4.99 4.90
N LEU A 281 3.34 5.84 5.41
CA LEU A 281 3.85 6.99 4.66
C LEU A 281 4.73 6.63 3.46
N ARG A 282 5.34 5.43 3.44
CA ARG A 282 6.28 5.00 2.40
C ARG A 282 5.64 4.09 1.36
N LYS A 283 4.70 3.24 1.78
CA LYS A 283 4.20 2.09 0.99
C LYS A 283 2.74 2.22 0.59
N VAL A 284 1.93 2.97 1.34
CA VAL A 284 0.51 3.10 1.05
C VAL A 284 0.29 4.33 0.16
N MET A 285 -0.47 4.13 -0.92
CA MET A 285 -0.90 5.20 -1.82
C MET A 285 -2.37 5.51 -1.53
N MET A 286 -2.63 6.65 -0.91
CA MET A 286 -3.98 7.19 -0.69
C MET A 286 -3.91 8.72 -0.73
N GLU A 287 -5.06 9.38 -0.81
CA GLU A 287 -5.07 10.84 -0.78
C GLU A 287 -4.63 11.34 0.60
N PRO A 288 -3.89 12.46 0.69
CA PRO A 288 -3.25 12.88 1.94
C PRO A 288 -4.18 12.99 3.15
N HIS A 289 -5.41 13.44 2.91
CA HIS A 289 -6.44 13.61 3.94
C HIS A 289 -7.05 12.30 4.42
N GLU A 290 -6.92 11.20 3.67
CA GLU A 290 -7.46 9.88 4.02
C GLU A 290 -6.55 9.15 5.02
N HIS A 291 -5.28 9.56 5.16
CA HIS A 291 -4.38 8.95 6.15
C HIS A 291 -4.88 9.12 7.60
N VAL A 292 -5.70 10.13 7.90
CA VAL A 292 -6.25 10.29 9.26
C VAL A 292 -7.24 9.19 9.66
N GLU A 293 -7.64 8.33 8.71
CA GLU A 293 -8.54 7.19 8.96
C GLU A 293 -7.83 5.97 9.56
N TRP A 294 -6.49 5.92 9.53
CA TRP A 294 -5.73 4.78 10.09
C TRP A 294 -5.95 4.58 11.59
N PRO A 295 -5.76 5.59 12.47
CA PRO A 295 -5.98 5.42 13.90
C PRO A 295 -7.38 4.91 14.27
N PRO A 296 -8.51 5.51 13.84
CA PRO A 296 -9.83 5.00 14.20
C PRO A 296 -10.09 3.59 13.65
N ALA A 297 -9.61 3.27 12.44
CA ALA A 297 -9.77 1.93 11.88
C ALA A 297 -9.07 0.87 12.75
N LEU A 298 -7.85 1.13 13.21
CA LEU A 298 -7.11 0.19 14.07
C LEU A 298 -7.71 0.08 15.48
N LYS A 299 -8.17 1.18 16.08
CA LYS A 299 -8.86 1.13 17.38
C LYS A 299 -10.13 0.26 17.31
N LEU A 300 -10.93 0.44 16.25
CA LEU A 300 -12.10 -0.39 16.02
C LEU A 300 -11.74 -1.84 15.70
N PHE A 301 -10.64 -2.08 15.01
CA PHE A 301 -10.17 -3.43 14.72
C PHE A 301 -9.77 -4.18 16.00
N TYR A 302 -9.02 -3.56 16.91
CA TYR A 302 -8.69 -4.15 18.20
C TYR A 302 -9.93 -4.36 19.08
N THR A 303 -10.91 -3.45 19.03
CA THR A 303 -12.20 -3.63 19.70
C THR A 303 -12.99 -4.81 19.13
N PHE A 304 -12.99 -4.97 17.80
CA PHE A 304 -13.58 -6.13 17.12
C PHE A 304 -12.96 -7.43 17.60
N LEU A 305 -11.62 -7.50 17.66
CA LEU A 305 -10.90 -8.68 18.12
C LEU A 305 -11.21 -9.08 19.57
N LEU A 306 -11.46 -8.11 20.46
CA LEU A 306 -12.00 -8.37 21.80
C LEU A 306 -13.39 -9.03 21.71
N GLU A 307 -14.32 -8.45 20.95
CA GLU A 307 -15.68 -9.00 20.81
C GLU A 307 -15.73 -10.33 20.04
N LYS A 308 -14.63 -10.72 19.37
CA LYS A 308 -14.47 -12.04 18.76
C LYS A 308 -13.80 -13.04 19.71
N GLU A 309 -13.53 -12.65 20.95
CA GLU A 309 -12.89 -13.50 21.97
C GLU A 309 -11.44 -13.90 21.60
N TYR A 310 -10.79 -13.14 20.71
CA TYR A 310 -9.39 -13.35 20.33
C TYR A 310 -8.43 -12.63 21.27
N LEU A 311 -8.79 -11.42 21.73
CA LEU A 311 -8.03 -10.62 22.68
C LEU A 311 -8.81 -10.45 23.98
N ASP A 312 -8.12 -10.55 25.12
CA ASP A 312 -8.71 -10.29 26.43
C ASP A 312 -8.74 -8.79 26.78
N ASN A 313 -7.75 -8.03 26.29
CA ASN A 313 -7.61 -6.63 26.61
C ASN A 313 -7.08 -5.81 25.41
N PRO A 314 -7.94 -5.06 24.70
CA PRO A 314 -7.51 -4.19 23.61
C PRO A 314 -6.98 -2.84 24.10
N ALA A 315 -7.17 -2.48 25.38
CA ALA A 315 -6.89 -1.13 25.89
C ALA A 315 -5.42 -0.74 25.70
N VAL A 316 -4.49 -1.69 25.94
CA VAL A 316 -3.05 -1.46 25.77
C VAL A 316 -2.66 -1.06 24.34
N PHE A 317 -3.35 -1.60 23.32
CA PHE A 317 -3.11 -1.25 21.92
C PHE A 317 -3.79 0.06 21.55
N ILE A 318 -4.99 0.29 22.07
CA ILE A 318 -5.75 1.52 21.83
C ILE A 318 -5.02 2.73 22.43
N GLU A 319 -4.49 2.62 23.65
CA GLU A 319 -3.70 3.66 24.32
C GLU A 319 -2.46 4.03 23.50
N VAL A 320 -1.73 3.05 22.96
CA VAL A 320 -0.60 3.31 22.06
C VAL A 320 -1.08 4.08 20.82
N ILE A 321 -2.19 3.69 20.21
CA ILE A 321 -2.71 4.39 19.02
C ILE A 321 -3.15 5.82 19.38
N ASP A 322 -3.79 6.03 20.54
CA ASP A 322 -4.17 7.35 21.06
C ASP A 322 -2.94 8.27 21.23
N ASP A 323 -1.82 7.74 21.72
CA ASP A 323 -0.58 8.49 21.90
C ASP A 323 0.11 8.85 20.57
N LEU A 324 -0.04 8.02 19.54
CA LEU A 324 0.60 8.21 18.24
C LEU A 324 -0.24 9.07 17.28
N GLU A 325 -1.57 9.04 17.38
CA GLU A 325 -2.47 9.72 16.43
C GLU A 325 -2.22 11.23 16.28
N PRO A 326 -2.06 12.03 17.36
CA PRO A 326 -1.77 13.46 17.23
C PRO A 326 -0.45 13.71 16.50
N LYS A 327 0.60 12.94 16.86
CA LYS A 327 1.93 13.03 16.25
C LYS A 327 1.87 12.66 14.77
N PHE A 328 1.12 11.61 14.44
CA PHE A 328 0.91 11.19 13.06
C PHE A 328 0.20 12.27 12.24
N THR A 329 -0.83 12.90 12.79
CA THR A 329 -1.53 14.03 12.15
C THR A 329 -0.59 15.22 11.88
N ASP A 330 0.30 15.54 12.82
CA ASP A 330 1.26 16.62 12.64
C ASP A 330 2.32 16.31 11.57
N VAL A 331 2.78 15.05 11.49
CA VAL A 331 3.65 14.59 10.41
C VAL A 331 2.94 14.70 9.04
N LEU A 332 1.66 14.34 8.96
CA LEU A 332 0.86 14.49 7.74
C LEU A 332 0.75 15.97 7.34
N ARG A 333 0.45 16.88 8.28
CA ARG A 333 0.41 18.33 8.01
C ARG A 333 1.75 18.85 7.51
N LYS A 334 2.87 18.51 8.16
CA LYS A 334 4.20 18.93 7.72
C LYS A 334 4.49 18.48 6.28
N ARG A 335 4.02 17.29 5.90
CA ARG A 335 4.29 16.68 4.58
C ARG A 335 3.37 17.17 3.47
N PHE A 336 2.11 17.39 3.77
CA PHE A 336 1.07 17.55 2.74
C PHE A 336 0.36 18.90 2.77
N SER A 337 0.46 19.65 3.85
CA SER A 337 0.02 21.05 3.92
C SER A 337 1.10 22.01 3.44
#